data_AF-A0A2N0MIW7-F1
#
_entry.id   AF-A0A2N0MIW7-F1
#
_cell.length_a   1.000
_cell.length_b   1.000
_cell.length_c   1.000
_cell.angle_alpha   90.00
_cell.angle_beta   90.00
_cell.angle_gamma   90.00
#
_symmetry.space_group_name_H-M   'P 1'
#
loop_
_entity.id
_entity.type
_entity.pdbx_description
1 polymer ?
#
loop_
_entity_poly.entity_id
_entity_poly.type
_entity_poly.pdbx_seq_one_letter_code
_entity_poly.pdbx_strand_id
1 'polypeptide(L)'
;MSFLTGLALKRLSVTILVIILLLVAGVSTFRSLERELFPEFEFPNISISTVYPSANPDAVMRDVTEPIEEAIEGMDGLKDLQSVSSENLSLVLATFEFGEDLEEAERTIESNLTGLEFPAAVEDPDIFRITNDTIPVLQLSVTGDRDIPALQRILDELIIPRIEGVDGVFDTFIVGEVDEQVVVLYEEKGVLSVPKSALYRTSKQMMVRVMNGAVLEERAVIPGDSDGSWVSVLEGLEEGDRVVVDTAPVASKG
;
A
#
# COMPACT_ATOMS: atom_id res chain seq x y z
N MET A 1 48.58 -48.58 8.53
CA MET A 1 47.15 -48.47 8.90
C MET A 1 47.01 -47.32 9.88
N SER A 2 46.07 -46.39 9.65
CA SER A 2 45.92 -45.26 10.57
C SER A 2 45.33 -45.73 11.91
N PHE A 3 45.65 -45.01 12.99
CA PHE A 3 45.15 -45.31 14.34
C PHE A 3 43.61 -45.44 14.38
N LEU A 4 42.91 -44.59 13.61
CA LEU A 4 41.45 -44.59 13.49
C LEU A 4 40.92 -45.87 12.84
N THR A 5 41.58 -46.36 11.78
CA THR A 5 41.18 -47.61 11.12
C THR A 5 41.36 -48.81 12.05
N GLY A 6 42.46 -48.84 12.81
CA GLY A 6 42.72 -49.90 13.79
C GLY A 6 41.71 -49.92 14.95
N LEU A 7 41.32 -48.73 15.45
CA LEU A 7 40.35 -48.58 16.52
C LEU A 7 38.93 -48.95 16.08
N ALA A 8 38.53 -48.53 14.88
CA ALA A 8 37.21 -48.79 14.30
C ALA A 8 36.95 -50.28 14.03
N LEU A 9 37.98 -51.00 13.53
CA LEU A 9 37.90 -52.45 13.28
C LEU A 9 37.91 -53.27 14.58
N LYS A 10 38.64 -52.82 15.60
CA LYS A 10 38.73 -53.52 16.90
C LYS A 10 37.44 -53.40 17.73
N ARG A 11 36.64 -52.35 17.54
CA ARG A 11 35.38 -52.09 18.25
C ARG A 11 34.20 -51.95 17.27
N LEU A 12 34.00 -52.94 16.42
CA LEU A 12 32.98 -52.92 15.36
C LEU A 12 31.57 -52.53 15.86
N SER A 13 31.12 -53.07 17.00
CA SER A 13 29.81 -52.77 17.57
C SER A 13 29.66 -51.30 17.99
N VAL A 14 30.71 -50.69 18.53
CA VAL A 14 30.71 -49.28 18.93
C VAL A 14 30.68 -48.39 17.68
N THR A 15 31.47 -48.73 16.67
CA THR A 15 31.49 -48.02 15.39
C THR A 15 30.11 -48.04 14.72
N ILE A 16 29.45 -49.20 14.66
CA ILE A 16 28.10 -49.33 14.11
C ILE A 16 27.08 -48.50 14.90
N LEU A 17 27.14 -48.54 16.24
CA LEU A 17 26.26 -47.74 17.09
C LEU A 17 26.42 -46.24 16.83
N VAL A 18 27.66 -45.74 16.72
CA VAL A 18 27.94 -44.33 16.42
C VAL A 18 27.39 -43.94 15.04
N ILE A 19 27.55 -44.80 14.03
CA ILE A 19 26.98 -44.56 12.69
C ILE A 19 25.45 -44.48 12.75
N ILE A 20 24.80 -45.38 13.47
CA ILE A 20 23.34 -45.35 13.64
C ILE A 20 22.91 -44.07 14.33
N LEU A 21 23.61 -43.65 15.38
CA LEU A 21 23.30 -42.43 16.11
C LEU A 21 23.46 -41.18 15.22
N LEU A 22 24.53 -41.13 14.42
CA LEU A 22 24.73 -40.08 13.42
C LEU A 22 23.66 -40.07 12.33
N LEU A 23 23.20 -41.24 11.87
CA LEU A 23 22.10 -41.34 10.90
C LEU A 23 20.78 -40.83 11.49
N VAL A 24 20.45 -41.21 12.72
CA VAL A 24 19.24 -40.75 13.40
C VAL A 24 19.30 -39.24 13.62
N ALA A 25 20.43 -38.72 14.12
CA ALA A 25 20.64 -37.29 14.28
C ALA A 25 20.53 -36.55 12.94
N GLY A 26 21.20 -37.05 11.89
CA GLY A 26 21.17 -36.46 10.55
C GLY A 26 19.76 -36.43 9.96
N VAL A 27 18.98 -37.51 10.09
CA VAL A 27 17.58 -37.56 9.63
C VAL A 27 16.70 -36.61 10.44
N SER A 28 16.93 -36.49 11.75
CA SER A 28 16.19 -35.55 12.60
C SER A 28 16.45 -34.10 12.17
N THR A 29 17.72 -33.72 11.99
CA THR A 29 18.12 -32.37 11.56
C THR A 29 17.67 -32.07 10.13
N PHE A 30 17.73 -33.05 9.23
CA PHE A 30 17.26 -32.87 7.86
C PHE A 30 15.75 -32.60 7.77
N ARG A 31 14.96 -33.12 8.71
CA ARG A 31 13.52 -32.85 8.79
C ARG A 31 13.17 -31.52 9.46
N SER A 32 14.04 -31.01 10.32
CA SER A 32 13.85 -29.72 10.99
C SER A 32 14.43 -28.54 10.22
N LEU A 33 15.13 -28.79 9.11
CA LEU A 33 15.69 -27.73 8.29
C LEU A 33 14.54 -26.98 7.60
N GLU A 34 14.34 -25.72 7.96
CA GLU A 34 13.44 -24.82 7.24
C GLU A 34 13.93 -24.68 5.80
N ARG A 35 12.97 -24.72 4.87
CA ARG A 35 13.23 -24.58 3.45
C ARG A 35 12.78 -23.19 3.03
N GLU A 36 13.72 -22.28 2.95
CA GLU A 36 13.49 -20.98 2.34
C GLU A 36 13.51 -21.14 0.82
N LEU A 37 12.39 -20.83 0.16
CA LEU A 37 12.29 -20.80 -1.31
C LEU A 37 13.07 -19.63 -1.90
N PHE A 38 13.18 -18.56 -1.11
CA PHE A 38 13.95 -17.37 -1.41
C PHE A 38 14.81 -17.11 -0.17
N PRO A 39 16.15 -17.15 -0.27
CA PRO A 39 16.98 -16.67 0.83
C PRO A 39 16.61 -15.21 1.11
N GLU A 40 16.64 -14.80 2.37
CA GLU A 40 16.56 -13.38 2.73
C GLU A 40 17.68 -12.64 1.99
N PHE A 41 17.30 -11.83 1.01
CA PHE A 41 18.21 -10.89 0.39
C PHE A 41 17.49 -9.55 0.43
N GLU A 42 18.14 -8.58 1.05
CA GLU A 42 17.69 -7.20 1.06
C GLU A 42 18.40 -6.48 -0.07
N PHE A 43 17.65 -5.88 -0.99
CA PHE A 43 18.28 -4.91 -1.87
C PHE A 43 18.68 -3.71 -1.03
N PRO A 44 19.91 -3.18 -1.17
CA PRO A 44 20.36 -2.01 -0.43
C PRO A 44 19.75 -0.74 -1.02
N ASN A 45 18.43 -0.68 -1.13
CA ASN A 45 17.69 0.40 -1.76
C ASN A 45 16.58 0.89 -0.81
N ILE A 46 16.55 2.19 -0.60
CA ILE A 46 15.47 2.88 0.10
C ILE A 46 14.82 3.83 -0.90
N SER A 47 13.50 3.74 -1.01
CA SER A 47 12.71 4.61 -1.87
C SER A 47 11.96 5.62 -1.01
N ILE A 48 11.92 6.86 -1.49
CA ILE A 48 11.24 7.97 -0.86
C ILE A 48 10.28 8.51 -1.91
N SER A 49 8.98 8.49 -1.63
CA SER A 49 7.97 9.10 -2.49
C SER A 49 7.35 10.30 -1.79
N THR A 50 7.07 11.35 -2.54
CA THR A 50 6.47 12.56 -1.98
C THR A 50 5.50 13.16 -2.96
N VAL A 51 4.30 13.50 -2.48
CA VAL A 51 3.22 14.01 -3.31
C VAL A 51 3.14 15.52 -3.17
N TYR A 52 3.16 16.23 -4.30
CA TYR A 52 2.94 17.67 -4.35
C TYR A 52 1.79 17.98 -5.31
N PRO A 53 0.53 17.93 -4.84
CA PRO A 53 -0.65 18.09 -5.67
C PRO A 53 -0.63 19.37 -6.51
N SER A 54 -0.97 19.24 -7.79
CA SER A 54 -1.11 20.35 -8.73
C SER A 54 0.18 21.14 -9.01
N ALA A 55 1.35 20.58 -8.68
CA ALA A 55 2.64 21.13 -9.05
C ALA A 55 3.15 20.60 -10.39
N ASN A 56 3.80 21.47 -11.17
CA ASN A 56 4.48 21.06 -12.39
C ASN A 56 5.83 20.38 -12.07
N PRO A 57 6.43 19.62 -13.01
CA PRO A 57 7.67 18.89 -12.75
C PRO A 57 8.83 19.77 -12.25
N ASP A 58 8.95 21.00 -12.76
CA ASP A 58 10.00 21.94 -12.35
C ASP A 58 9.85 22.39 -10.89
N ALA A 59 8.61 22.64 -10.44
CA ALA A 59 8.34 22.99 -9.05
C ALA A 59 8.55 21.78 -8.12
N VAL A 60 8.14 20.58 -8.55
CA VAL A 60 8.41 19.35 -7.78
C VAL A 60 9.91 19.12 -7.61
N MET A 61 10.68 19.27 -8.68
CA MET A 61 12.14 19.14 -8.63
C MET A 61 12.75 20.10 -7.60
N ARG A 62 12.47 21.40 -7.72
CA ARG A 62 13.12 22.42 -6.89
C ARG A 62 12.62 22.47 -5.45
N ASP A 63 11.31 22.32 -5.26
CA ASP A 63 10.68 22.57 -3.96
C ASP A 63 10.56 21.28 -3.11
N VAL A 64 10.78 20.09 -3.70
CA VAL A 64 10.67 18.79 -3.02
C VAL A 64 11.90 17.92 -3.25
N THR A 65 12.21 17.59 -4.51
CA THR A 65 13.28 16.61 -4.82
C THR A 65 14.65 17.10 -4.41
N GLU A 66 15.05 18.32 -4.79
CA GLU A 66 16.35 18.92 -4.45
C GLU A 66 16.56 18.98 -2.91
N PRO A 67 15.60 19.50 -2.10
CA PRO A 67 15.72 19.45 -0.64
C PRO A 67 15.88 18.05 -0.05
N ILE A 68 15.17 17.05 -0.60
CA ILE A 68 15.27 15.65 -0.15
C ILE A 68 16.65 15.10 -0.48
N GLU A 69 17.15 15.33 -1.70
CA GLU A 69 18.49 14.92 -2.13
C GLU A 69 19.57 15.54 -1.25
N GLU A 70 19.51 16.85 -1.01
CA GLU A 70 20.49 17.56 -0.17
C GLU A 70 20.48 17.06 1.28
N ALA A 71 19.32 16.64 1.80
CA ALA A 71 19.19 16.14 3.17
C ALA A 71 19.78 14.73 3.37
N ILE A 72 19.86 13.93 2.30
CA ILE A 72 20.40 12.56 2.34
C ILE A 72 21.79 12.46 1.69
N GLU A 73 22.21 13.47 0.94
CA GLU A 73 23.54 13.53 0.33
C GLU A 73 24.63 13.52 1.43
N GLY A 74 25.55 12.57 1.31
CA GLY A 74 26.66 12.42 2.27
C GLY A 74 26.35 11.57 3.50
N MET A 75 25.20 10.89 3.54
CA MET A 75 24.98 9.79 4.48
C MET A 75 26.05 8.70 4.33
N ASP A 76 26.46 8.11 5.46
CA ASP A 76 27.44 7.03 5.45
C ASP A 76 26.85 5.80 4.73
N GLY A 77 27.68 5.10 3.97
CA GLY A 77 27.25 3.96 3.17
C GLY A 77 26.39 4.27 1.94
N LEU A 78 26.02 5.53 1.68
CA LEU A 78 25.29 5.90 0.45
C LEU A 78 26.21 5.77 -0.78
N LYS A 79 25.76 5.00 -1.77
CA LYS A 79 26.50 4.67 -2.99
C LYS A 79 26.04 5.44 -4.21
N ASP A 80 24.74 5.49 -4.43
CA ASP A 80 24.12 6.14 -5.59
C ASP A 80 22.78 6.74 -5.18
N LEU A 81 22.44 7.86 -5.82
CA LEU A 81 21.18 8.55 -5.59
C LEU A 81 20.56 8.89 -6.95
N GLN A 82 19.34 8.41 -7.18
CA GLN A 82 18.60 8.67 -8.40
C GLN A 82 17.23 9.25 -8.06
N SER A 83 16.79 10.25 -8.81
CA SER A 83 15.47 10.83 -8.62
C SER A 83 14.72 11.01 -9.93
N VAL A 84 13.40 10.98 -9.82
CA VAL A 84 12.47 11.24 -10.92
C VAL A 84 11.41 12.21 -10.39
N SER A 85 11.38 13.40 -10.98
CA SER A 85 10.33 14.39 -10.69
C SER A 85 9.34 14.43 -11.85
N SER A 86 8.07 14.24 -11.55
CA SER A 86 6.98 14.33 -12.52
C SER A 86 5.83 15.17 -11.96
N GLU A 87 4.80 15.40 -12.76
CA GLU A 87 3.64 16.17 -12.31
C GLU A 87 3.06 15.51 -11.06
N ASN A 88 2.85 16.31 -10.00
CA ASN A 88 2.34 15.87 -8.70
C ASN A 88 3.22 14.92 -7.86
N LEU A 89 4.34 14.41 -8.36
CA LEU A 89 5.07 13.31 -7.71
C LEU A 89 6.59 13.44 -7.81
N SER A 90 7.26 13.36 -6.67
CA SER A 90 8.70 13.12 -6.55
C SER A 90 8.96 11.67 -6.12
N LEU A 91 9.93 11.03 -6.78
CA LEU A 91 10.44 9.72 -6.41
C LEU A 91 11.96 9.82 -6.29
N VAL A 92 12.51 9.47 -5.13
CA VAL A 92 13.95 9.45 -4.86
C VAL A 92 14.34 8.04 -4.42
N LEU A 93 15.34 7.47 -5.07
CA LEU A 93 15.88 6.14 -4.84
C LEU A 93 17.33 6.25 -4.35
N ALA A 94 17.52 5.96 -3.07
CA ALA A 94 18.82 5.91 -2.42
C ALA A 94 19.36 4.47 -2.42
N THR A 95 20.50 4.26 -3.05
CA THR A 95 21.21 2.97 -3.08
C THR A 95 22.38 3.03 -2.10
N PHE A 96 22.45 2.08 -1.16
CA PHE A 96 23.51 1.92 -0.17
C PHE A 96 24.51 0.82 -0.57
N GLU A 97 25.65 0.77 0.09
CA GLU A 97 26.60 -0.33 -0.05
C GLU A 97 26.07 -1.63 0.59
N PHE A 98 26.51 -2.77 0.05
CA PHE A 98 26.11 -4.06 0.59
C PHE A 98 26.68 -4.28 2.00
N GLY A 99 25.81 -4.64 2.95
CA GLY A 99 26.18 -4.91 4.34
C GLY A 99 25.92 -3.74 5.30
N GLU A 100 25.43 -2.61 4.80
CA GLU A 100 24.91 -1.52 5.64
C GLU A 100 23.59 -1.90 6.34
N ASP A 101 23.37 -1.31 7.52
CA ASP A 101 22.11 -1.45 8.25
C ASP A 101 21.05 -0.52 7.65
N LEU A 102 20.17 -1.08 6.81
CA LEU A 102 19.13 -0.30 6.14
C LEU A 102 18.08 0.25 7.12
N GLU A 103 17.90 -0.37 8.28
CA GLU A 103 16.96 0.10 9.30
C GLU A 103 17.52 1.32 10.03
N GLU A 104 18.84 1.38 10.26
CA GLU A 104 19.52 2.59 10.73
C GLU A 104 19.53 3.69 9.65
N ALA A 105 19.77 3.34 8.40
CA ALA A 105 19.73 4.28 7.28
C ALA A 105 18.34 4.90 7.10
N GLU A 106 17.27 4.10 7.16
CA GLU A 106 15.87 4.55 7.10
C GLU A 106 15.54 5.56 8.20
N ARG A 107 15.86 5.24 9.47
CA ARG A 107 15.67 6.17 10.60
C ARG A 107 16.46 7.46 10.43
N THR A 108 17.64 7.38 9.84
CA THR A 108 18.47 8.55 9.58
C THR A 108 17.85 9.43 8.50
N ILE A 109 17.32 8.82 7.43
CA ILE A 109 16.55 9.53 6.39
C ILE A 109 15.33 10.21 7.02
N GLU A 110 14.50 9.49 7.78
CA GLU A 110 13.34 10.05 8.48
C GLU A 110 13.72 11.27 9.33
N SER A 111 14.81 11.15 10.10
CA SER A 111 15.31 12.24 10.95
C SER A 111 15.78 13.45 10.13
N ASN A 112 16.41 13.23 8.98
CA ASN A 112 16.88 14.30 8.11
C ASN A 112 15.71 15.01 7.40
N LEU A 113 14.69 14.26 6.98
CA LEU A 113 13.51 14.80 6.31
C LEU A 113 12.56 15.54 7.25
N THR A 114 12.45 15.11 8.51
CA THR A 114 11.63 15.79 9.53
C THR A 114 12.05 17.25 9.75
N GLY A 115 13.31 17.59 9.45
CA GLY A 115 13.86 18.94 9.58
C GLY A 115 13.60 19.86 8.38
N LEU A 116 13.02 19.37 7.29
CA LEU A 116 12.79 20.14 6.07
C LEU A 116 11.47 20.90 6.13
N GLU A 117 11.47 22.15 5.65
CA GLU A 117 10.26 22.95 5.49
C GLU A 117 9.75 22.83 4.05
N PHE A 118 8.76 21.98 3.83
CA PHE A 118 8.07 21.90 2.55
C PHE A 118 6.95 22.97 2.42
N PRO A 119 6.58 23.35 1.19
CA PRO A 119 5.34 24.11 0.96
C PRO A 119 4.12 23.41 1.58
N ALA A 120 3.15 24.17 2.10
CA ALA A 120 2.00 23.63 2.83
C ALA A 120 1.08 22.68 2.02
N ALA A 121 1.26 22.60 0.71
CA ALA A 121 0.52 21.69 -0.15
C ALA A 121 1.22 20.34 -0.36
N VAL A 122 2.49 20.21 0.04
CA VAL A 122 3.25 18.96 -0.06
C VAL A 122 2.81 18.02 1.07
N GLU A 123 2.55 16.77 0.71
CA GLU A 123 2.29 15.70 1.67
C GLU A 123 3.60 15.19 2.28
N ASP A 124 3.53 14.63 3.48
CA ASP A 124 4.73 14.09 4.14
C ASP A 124 5.40 13.00 3.27
N PRO A 125 6.75 12.94 3.21
CA PRO A 125 7.42 11.90 2.44
C PRO A 125 7.16 10.50 3.01
N ASP A 126 6.79 9.57 2.13
CA ASP A 126 6.68 8.16 2.45
C ASP A 126 8.00 7.45 2.14
N ILE A 127 8.57 6.78 3.14
CA ILE A 127 9.84 6.07 3.03
C ILE A 127 9.53 4.58 3.07
N PHE A 128 10.05 3.83 2.09
CA PHE A 128 9.83 2.39 2.03
C PHE A 128 11.06 1.66 1.53
N ARG A 129 11.31 0.51 2.13
CA ARG A 129 12.37 -0.44 1.76
C ARG A 129 11.81 -1.50 0.83
N ILE A 130 12.58 -1.87 -0.18
CA ILE A 130 12.21 -2.99 -1.05
C ILE A 130 12.82 -4.26 -0.45
N THR A 131 11.99 -5.01 0.26
CA THR A 131 12.34 -6.27 0.92
C THR A 131 11.57 -7.43 0.28
N ASN A 132 12.04 -8.67 0.48
CA ASN A 132 11.36 -9.84 -0.11
C ASN A 132 10.01 -10.18 0.55
N ASP A 133 9.72 -9.60 1.70
CA ASP A 133 8.46 -9.72 2.43
C ASP A 133 7.29 -8.98 1.74
N THR A 134 7.58 -8.00 0.88
CA THR A 134 6.57 -7.24 0.13
C THR A 134 6.01 -8.02 -1.06
N ILE A 135 6.58 -9.19 -1.39
CA ILE A 135 6.10 -10.03 -2.48
C ILE A 135 4.83 -10.76 -2.02
N PRO A 136 3.68 -10.56 -2.69
CA PRO A 136 2.44 -11.21 -2.28
C PRO A 136 2.55 -12.73 -2.40
N VAL A 137 2.36 -13.42 -1.28
CA VAL A 137 2.34 -14.89 -1.21
C VAL A 137 1.01 -15.47 -1.71
N LEU A 138 -0.06 -14.68 -1.69
CA LEU A 138 -1.39 -15.05 -2.13
C LEU A 138 -2.05 -13.88 -2.85
N GLN A 139 -2.49 -14.09 -4.09
CA GLN A 139 -3.27 -13.13 -4.84
C GLN A 139 -4.64 -13.72 -5.17
N LEU A 140 -5.70 -13.01 -4.79
CA LEU A 140 -7.08 -13.43 -4.99
C LEU A 140 -7.82 -12.41 -5.84
N SER A 141 -8.72 -12.88 -6.69
CA SER A 141 -9.66 -12.03 -7.41
C SER A 141 -11.07 -12.32 -6.89
N VAL A 142 -11.77 -11.27 -6.49
CA VAL A 142 -13.11 -11.35 -5.92
C VAL A 142 -14.12 -10.97 -6.98
N THR A 143 -15.12 -11.83 -7.19
CA THR A 143 -16.21 -11.60 -8.14
C THR A 143 -17.53 -11.95 -7.47
N GLY A 144 -18.61 -11.28 -7.85
CA GLY A 144 -19.94 -11.53 -7.32
C GLY A 144 -21.05 -10.85 -8.13
N ASP A 145 -22.29 -11.26 -7.86
CA ASP A 145 -23.49 -10.72 -8.53
C ASP A 145 -23.98 -9.39 -7.92
N ARG A 146 -23.23 -8.84 -6.96
CA ARG A 146 -23.53 -7.56 -6.29
C ARG A 146 -22.79 -6.41 -6.97
N ASP A 147 -23.27 -5.19 -6.72
CA ASP A 147 -22.55 -3.97 -7.06
C ASP A 147 -21.22 -3.89 -6.30
N ILE A 148 -20.25 -3.20 -6.92
CA ILE A 148 -18.88 -3.09 -6.40
C ILE A 148 -18.83 -2.52 -4.98
N PRO A 149 -19.57 -1.42 -4.63
CA PRO A 149 -19.53 -0.88 -3.27
C PRO A 149 -20.05 -1.86 -2.21
N ALA A 150 -21.13 -2.59 -2.52
CA ALA A 150 -21.66 -3.60 -1.60
C ALA A 150 -20.72 -4.81 -1.46
N LEU A 151 -19.99 -5.17 -2.51
CA LEU A 151 -18.98 -6.23 -2.46
C LEU A 151 -17.77 -5.80 -1.63
N GLN A 152 -17.33 -4.55 -1.76
CA GLN A 152 -16.25 -3.98 -0.97
C GLN A 152 -16.57 -3.94 0.52
N ARG A 153 -17.77 -3.49 0.92
CA ARG A 153 -18.18 -3.55 2.33
C ARG A 153 -18.07 -4.95 2.95
N ILE A 154 -18.37 -6.00 2.18
CA ILE A 154 -18.21 -7.38 2.64
C ILE A 154 -16.72 -7.74 2.78
N LEU A 155 -15.88 -7.27 1.85
CA LEU A 155 -14.44 -7.49 1.92
C LEU A 155 -13.87 -6.85 3.19
N ASP A 156 -14.17 -5.57 3.42
CA ASP A 156 -13.61 -4.77 4.51
C ASP A 156 -14.13 -5.22 5.89
N GLU A 157 -15.43 -5.55 6.01
CA GLU A 157 -16.02 -5.90 7.30
C GLU A 157 -15.84 -7.37 7.69
N LEU A 158 -15.70 -8.28 6.72
CA LEU A 158 -15.79 -9.72 6.98
C LEU A 158 -14.56 -10.51 6.53
N ILE A 159 -14.05 -10.24 5.32
CA ILE A 159 -13.04 -11.10 4.70
C ILE A 159 -11.65 -10.67 5.14
N ILE A 160 -11.32 -9.39 4.99
CA ILE A 160 -10.00 -8.82 5.29
C ILE A 160 -9.63 -9.02 6.76
N PRO A 161 -10.47 -8.65 7.75
CA PRO A 161 -10.12 -8.85 9.17
C PRO A 161 -9.89 -10.33 9.52
N ARG A 162 -10.48 -11.24 8.74
CA ARG A 162 -10.33 -12.68 8.96
C ARG A 162 -9.07 -13.25 8.30
N ILE A 163 -8.57 -12.63 7.23
CA ILE A 163 -7.28 -12.95 6.63
C ILE A 163 -6.16 -12.38 7.50
N GLU A 164 -6.25 -11.12 7.89
CA GLU A 164 -5.29 -10.46 8.80
C GLU A 164 -5.19 -11.16 10.15
N GLY A 165 -6.28 -11.78 10.62
CA GLY A 165 -6.29 -12.57 11.86
C GLY A 165 -5.58 -13.93 11.78
N VAL A 166 -5.02 -14.33 10.63
CA VAL A 166 -4.26 -15.58 10.49
C VAL A 166 -2.81 -15.36 10.92
N ASP A 167 -2.31 -16.20 11.81
CA ASP A 167 -0.90 -16.16 12.26
C ASP A 167 0.06 -16.20 11.05
N GLY A 168 0.89 -15.16 10.93
CA GLY A 168 1.89 -15.02 9.86
C GLY A 168 1.47 -14.11 8.70
N VAL A 169 0.27 -13.50 8.73
CA VAL A 169 -0.10 -12.43 7.80
C VAL A 169 0.42 -11.09 8.32
N PHE A 170 1.28 -10.44 7.53
CA PHE A 170 1.83 -9.11 7.87
C PHE A 170 0.89 -7.99 7.40
N ASP A 171 0.41 -8.07 6.16
CA ASP A 171 -0.43 -7.03 5.56
C ASP A 171 -1.34 -7.61 4.46
N THR A 172 -2.41 -6.88 4.13
CA THR A 172 -3.29 -7.18 2.99
C THR A 172 -3.62 -5.91 2.20
N PHE A 173 -3.52 -5.99 0.88
CA PHE A 173 -3.81 -4.85 0.00
C PHE A 173 -4.96 -5.20 -0.98
N ILE A 174 -5.83 -4.22 -1.21
CA ILE A 174 -6.92 -4.31 -2.20
C ILE A 174 -6.53 -3.49 -3.42
N VAL A 175 -6.73 -4.06 -4.60
CA VAL A 175 -6.58 -3.33 -5.87
C VAL A 175 -7.94 -3.13 -6.50
N GLY A 176 -8.27 -1.89 -6.88
CA GLY A 176 -9.55 -1.54 -7.49
C GLY A 176 -10.64 -1.18 -6.48
N GLU A 177 -10.23 -0.69 -5.32
CA GLU A 177 -11.11 -0.16 -4.28
C GLU A 177 -11.94 1.04 -4.80
N VAL A 178 -13.18 1.11 -4.36
CA VAL A 178 -14.16 2.17 -4.62
C VAL A 178 -14.53 2.81 -3.30
N ASP A 179 -13.94 3.96 -3.01
CA ASP A 179 -14.29 4.74 -1.82
C ASP A 179 -15.73 5.27 -1.95
N GLU A 180 -16.56 5.01 -0.93
CA GLU A 180 -17.84 5.69 -0.77
C GLU A 180 -17.58 7.10 -0.22
N GLN A 181 -17.48 8.09 -1.10
CA GLN A 181 -17.34 9.47 -0.68
C GLN A 181 -18.70 10.08 -0.36
N VAL A 182 -18.82 10.68 0.84
CA VAL A 182 -19.97 11.49 1.22
C VAL A 182 -19.69 12.93 0.86
N VAL A 183 -20.31 13.41 -0.23
CA VAL A 183 -20.19 14.79 -0.66
C VAL A 183 -21.26 15.62 0.03
N VAL A 184 -20.80 16.63 0.78
CA VAL A 184 -21.67 17.63 1.42
C VAL A 184 -22.01 18.68 0.39
N LEU A 185 -23.31 18.87 0.15
CA LEU A 185 -23.82 19.82 -0.82
C LEU A 185 -23.60 21.25 -0.30
N TYR A 186 -22.93 22.07 -1.11
CA TYR A 186 -22.82 23.51 -0.86
C TYR A 186 -23.95 24.23 -1.60
N GLU A 187 -24.71 25.03 -0.87
CA GLU A 187 -25.79 25.84 -1.43
C GLU A 187 -25.24 27.18 -1.93
N GLU A 188 -25.24 27.39 -3.25
CA GLU A 188 -25.02 28.72 -3.82
C GLU A 188 -26.36 29.25 -4.36
N LYS A 189 -26.84 30.37 -3.80
CA LYS A 189 -28.05 31.08 -4.25
C LYS A 189 -29.34 30.23 -4.24
N GLY A 190 -29.50 29.31 -3.29
CA GLY A 190 -30.75 28.56 -3.10
C GLY A 190 -30.87 27.28 -3.94
N VAL A 191 -29.79 26.82 -4.57
CA VAL A 191 -29.79 25.62 -5.42
C VAL A 191 -28.68 24.68 -4.98
N LEU A 192 -29.05 23.45 -4.62
CA LEU A 192 -28.13 22.39 -4.23
C LEU A 192 -27.39 21.86 -5.47
N SER A 193 -26.09 21.58 -5.36
CA SER A 193 -25.31 21.02 -6.47
C SER A 193 -24.61 19.73 -6.04
N VAL A 194 -24.72 18.70 -6.87
CA VAL A 194 -24.06 17.39 -6.69
C VAL A 194 -22.96 17.21 -7.74
N PRO A 195 -21.90 16.45 -7.44
CA PRO A 195 -20.94 16.10 -8.48
C PRO A 195 -21.63 15.18 -9.49
N LYS A 196 -21.26 15.31 -10.76
CA LYS A 196 -21.88 14.54 -11.85
C LYS A 196 -21.78 13.02 -11.65
N SER A 197 -20.73 12.55 -10.97
CA SER A 197 -20.53 11.15 -10.60
C SER A 197 -21.55 10.62 -9.59
N ALA A 198 -22.20 11.49 -8.81
CA ALA A 198 -23.27 11.10 -7.88
C ALA A 198 -24.59 10.75 -8.59
N LEU A 199 -24.75 11.21 -9.84
CA LEU A 199 -25.97 11.06 -10.60
C LEU A 199 -25.91 9.81 -11.46
N TYR A 200 -26.82 8.88 -11.23
CA TYR A 200 -26.99 7.70 -12.09
C TYR A 200 -28.37 7.69 -12.74
N ARG A 201 -28.43 7.19 -13.96
CA ARG A 201 -29.66 7.15 -14.76
C ARG A 201 -30.29 5.78 -14.66
N THR A 202 -31.52 5.71 -14.14
CA THR A 202 -32.39 4.53 -14.32
C THR A 202 -33.24 4.66 -15.59
N SER A 203 -34.08 3.66 -15.87
CA SER A 203 -34.87 3.53 -17.11
C SER A 203 -35.70 4.77 -17.50
N LYS A 204 -36.04 5.67 -16.55
CA LYS A 204 -36.85 6.87 -16.82
C LYS A 204 -36.45 8.13 -16.07
N GLN A 205 -35.56 8.06 -15.08
CA GLN A 205 -35.28 9.17 -14.15
C GLN A 205 -33.79 9.19 -13.77
N MET A 206 -33.30 10.36 -13.36
CA MET A 206 -32.00 10.51 -12.72
C MET A 206 -32.18 10.30 -11.23
N MET A 207 -31.25 9.60 -10.61
CA MET A 207 -31.29 9.21 -9.20
C MET A 207 -29.99 9.63 -8.52
N VAL A 208 -30.09 9.86 -7.21
CA VAL A 208 -28.97 10.09 -6.29
C VAL A 208 -29.15 9.18 -5.09
N ARG A 209 -28.05 8.67 -4.53
CA ARG A 209 -28.08 7.96 -3.25
C ARG A 209 -27.81 8.95 -2.13
N VAL A 210 -28.74 9.05 -1.18
CA VAL A 210 -28.63 9.90 0.01
C VAL A 210 -28.44 9.01 1.23
N MET A 211 -27.42 9.30 2.02
CA MET A 211 -27.17 8.64 3.30
C MET A 211 -28.06 9.25 4.38
N ASN A 212 -29.00 8.48 4.90
CA ASN A 212 -29.87 8.86 6.02
C ASN A 212 -29.52 7.99 7.24
N GLY A 213 -28.64 8.51 8.11
CA GLY A 213 -28.06 7.74 9.21
C GLY A 213 -27.13 6.64 8.68
N ALA A 214 -27.53 5.37 8.82
CA ALA A 214 -26.80 4.19 8.34
C ALA A 214 -27.48 3.50 7.14
N VAL A 215 -28.52 4.12 6.56
CA VAL A 215 -29.30 3.56 5.46
C VAL A 215 -29.10 4.42 4.21
N LEU A 216 -28.82 3.77 3.09
CA LEU A 216 -28.76 4.40 1.77
C LEU A 216 -30.18 4.44 1.18
N GLU A 217 -30.65 5.65 0.90
CA GLU A 217 -31.94 5.91 0.26
C GLU A 217 -31.73 6.40 -1.17
N GLU A 218 -32.36 5.76 -2.15
CA GLU A 218 -32.33 6.23 -3.54
C GLU A 218 -33.44 7.26 -3.78
N ARG A 219 -33.07 8.50 -4.11
CA ARG A 219 -34.03 9.58 -4.42
C ARG A 219 -33.96 9.97 -5.88
N ALA A 220 -35.12 10.16 -6.49
CA ALA A 220 -35.22 10.72 -7.83
C ALA A 220 -34.91 12.22 -7.77
N VAL A 221 -34.07 12.69 -8.67
CA VAL A 221 -33.68 14.10 -8.75
C VAL A 221 -33.91 14.68 -10.13
N ILE A 222 -34.17 15.98 -10.17
CA ILE A 222 -34.27 16.74 -11.41
C ILE A 222 -32.97 17.55 -11.59
N PRO A 223 -32.06 17.13 -12.50
CA PRO A 223 -30.84 17.90 -12.75
C PRO A 223 -31.17 19.19 -13.50
N GLY A 224 -30.51 20.27 -13.12
CA GLY A 224 -30.52 21.58 -13.76
C GLY A 224 -29.29 21.80 -14.62
N ASP A 225 -28.70 22.98 -14.51
CA ASP A 225 -27.48 23.37 -15.23
C ASP A 225 -26.24 22.66 -14.69
N SER A 226 -25.26 22.44 -15.57
CA SER A 226 -24.02 21.72 -15.27
C SER A 226 -22.79 22.58 -15.58
N ASP A 227 -21.95 22.80 -14.58
CA ASP A 227 -20.68 23.54 -14.70
C ASP A 227 -19.49 22.57 -14.86
N GLY A 228 -19.65 21.59 -15.75
CA GLY A 228 -18.66 20.54 -16.01
C GLY A 228 -18.69 19.41 -14.99
N SER A 229 -18.04 19.59 -13.83
CA SER A 229 -17.90 18.55 -12.79
C SER A 229 -19.10 18.47 -11.85
N TRP A 230 -19.87 19.54 -11.76
CA TRP A 230 -21.04 19.67 -10.89
C TRP A 230 -22.32 19.83 -11.70
N VAL A 231 -23.44 19.38 -11.12
CA VAL A 231 -24.79 19.49 -11.67
C VAL A 231 -25.70 20.02 -10.57
N SER A 232 -26.38 21.12 -10.86
CA SER A 232 -27.41 21.65 -9.96
C SER A 232 -28.60 20.68 -9.88
N VAL A 233 -29.22 20.56 -8.71
CA VAL A 233 -30.39 19.74 -8.46
C VAL A 233 -31.55 20.67 -8.13
N LEU A 234 -32.55 20.68 -9.00
CA LEU A 234 -33.71 21.57 -8.91
C LEU A 234 -34.78 21.01 -7.95
N GLU A 235 -34.83 19.69 -7.78
CA GLU A 235 -35.82 19.01 -6.94
C GLU A 235 -35.29 17.62 -6.54
N GLY A 236 -35.58 17.19 -5.31
CA GLY A 236 -35.28 15.83 -4.81
C GLY A 236 -34.17 15.72 -3.75
N LEU A 237 -33.55 16.83 -3.35
CA LEU A 237 -32.56 16.90 -2.25
C LEU A 237 -32.93 18.02 -1.28
N GLU A 238 -32.61 17.83 0.00
CA GLU A 238 -32.81 18.79 1.08
C GLU A 238 -31.46 19.30 1.62
N GLU A 239 -31.48 20.48 2.26
CA GLU A 239 -30.30 21.06 2.91
C GLU A 239 -29.81 20.12 4.03
N GLY A 240 -28.53 19.73 3.97
CA GLY A 240 -27.94 18.76 4.91
C GLY A 240 -27.96 17.30 4.43
N ASP A 241 -28.54 17.00 3.27
CA ASP A 241 -28.45 15.67 2.66
C ASP A 241 -26.98 15.31 2.36
N ARG A 242 -26.61 14.08 2.72
CA ARG A 242 -25.28 13.52 2.51
C ARG A 242 -25.33 12.62 1.30
N VAL A 243 -24.79 13.07 0.18
CA VAL A 243 -24.86 12.33 -1.09
C VAL A 243 -23.67 11.39 -1.21
N VAL A 244 -23.94 10.12 -1.51
CA VAL A 244 -22.90 9.11 -1.74
C VAL A 244 -22.51 9.12 -3.20
N VAL A 245 -21.21 9.21 -3.44
CA VAL A 245 -20.60 9.20 -4.77
C VAL A 245 -19.76 7.95 -4.90
N ASP A 246 -20.09 7.12 -5.88
CA ASP A 246 -19.22 6.01 -6.28
C ASP A 246 -18.06 6.63 -7.06
N THR A 247 -16.91 6.86 -6.41
CA THR A 247 -15.71 7.27 -7.15
C THR A 247 -15.14 6.08 -7.91
N ALA A 248 -14.87 6.25 -9.21
CA ALA A 248 -14.09 5.30 -9.97
C ALA A 248 -12.75 5.04 -9.24
N PRO A 249 -12.18 3.83 -9.35
CA PRO A 249 -11.10 3.38 -8.50
C PRO A 249 -9.97 4.40 -8.48
N VAL A 250 -9.68 4.92 -7.28
CA VAL A 250 -8.41 5.58 -7.04
C VAL A 250 -7.39 4.47 -7.22
N ALA A 251 -6.48 4.63 -8.19
CA ALA A 251 -5.29 3.81 -8.23
C ALA A 251 -4.56 4.08 -6.91
N SER A 252 -4.76 3.22 -5.91
CA SER A 252 -3.90 3.12 -4.74
C SER A 252 -2.50 3.01 -5.30
N LYS A 253 -1.72 4.07 -5.08
CA LYS A 253 -0.33 4.16 -5.50
C LYS A 253 0.39 2.97 -4.86
N GLY A 254 1.01 2.16 -5.71
CA GLY A 254 1.93 1.11 -5.27
C GLY A 254 3.32 1.66 -5.06
#